data_AF-A0A2C9L738-F1
#
_entry.id   AF-A0A2C9L738-F1
#
_cell.length_a   1.000
_cell.length_b   1.000
_cell.length_c   1.000
_cell.angle_alpha   90.00
_cell.angle_beta   90.00
_cell.angle_gamma   90.00
#
_symmetry.space_group_name_H-M   'P 1'
#
loop_
_entity.id
_entity.type
_entity.pdbx_description
1 polymer ?
#
loop_
_entity_poly.entity_id
_entity_poly.type
_entity_poly.pdbx_seq_one_letter_code
_entity_poly.pdbx_strand_id
1 'polypeptide(L)'
;MVGPEIARRLPVFDNLRITYRQVIGVFIFGAASACYNLARRIPPRSTMIRHFLVASLGLYPGKKADELLEKKRNYHVLVLEDYISRHPEDFPLATPKKYKDLLLPWTPVR
;
A
#
# COMPACT_ATOMS: atom_id res chain seq x y z
N MET A 1 2.94 -12.27 -4.93
CA MET A 1 3.01 -10.90 -5.48
C MET A 1 3.13 -10.97 -6.99
N VAL A 2 2.28 -10.25 -7.73
CA VAL A 2 2.47 -10.03 -9.17
C VAL A 2 3.44 -8.86 -9.29
N GLY A 3 4.67 -9.17 -9.69
CA GLY A 3 5.80 -8.24 -9.71
C GLY A 3 6.97 -8.88 -10.46
N PRO A 4 7.99 -8.08 -10.86
CA PRO A 4 9.14 -8.57 -11.62
C PRO A 4 9.81 -9.74 -10.92
N GLU A 5 10.33 -10.71 -11.68
CA GLU A 5 10.90 -11.96 -11.12
C GLU A 5 11.92 -11.73 -10.01
N ILE A 6 12.68 -10.64 -10.09
CA ILE A 6 13.66 -10.21 -9.08
C ILE A 6 12.98 -9.99 -7.71
N ALA A 7 11.79 -9.39 -7.68
CA ALA A 7 11.04 -9.16 -6.44
C ALA A 7 10.46 -10.44 -5.84
N ARG A 8 10.30 -11.51 -6.63
CA ARG A 8 9.86 -12.83 -6.13
C ARG A 8 10.98 -13.60 -5.41
N ARG A 9 12.24 -13.28 -5.67
CA ARG A 9 13.42 -13.98 -5.10
C ARG A 9 13.86 -13.44 -3.74
N LEU A 10 13.39 -12.26 -3.35
CA LEU A 10 13.72 -11.68 -2.05
C LEU A 10 12.81 -12.28 -0.96
N PRO A 11 13.35 -12.64 0.22
CA PRO A 11 12.52 -13.05 1.34
C PRO A 11 11.66 -11.87 1.80
N VAL A 12 10.38 -11.88 1.46
CA VAL A 12 9.42 -10.88 1.94
C VAL A 12 8.83 -11.38 3.26
N PHE A 13 9.18 -10.72 4.36
CA PHE A 13 8.61 -10.99 5.67
C PHE A 13 7.24 -10.31 5.81
N ASP A 14 6.21 -10.87 5.17
CA ASP A 14 4.84 -10.31 5.19
C ASP A 14 4.28 -10.19 6.62
N ASN A 15 4.72 -11.05 7.54
CA ASN A 15 4.25 -11.07 8.93
C ASN A 15 4.83 -9.92 9.79
N LEU A 16 5.98 -9.35 9.42
CA LEU A 16 6.60 -8.22 10.13
C LEU A 16 6.37 -6.87 9.42
N ARG A 17 5.60 -6.88 8.33
CA ARG A 17 5.38 -5.68 7.53
C ARG A 17 4.43 -4.73 8.24
N ILE A 18 5.01 -3.70 8.86
CA ILE A 18 4.26 -2.56 9.40
C ILE A 18 3.92 -1.63 8.24
N THR A 19 2.62 -1.50 7.96
CA THR A 19 2.12 -0.57 6.94
C THR A 19 1.63 0.72 7.61
N TYR A 20 1.64 1.82 6.86
CA TYR A 20 1.09 3.09 7.35
C TYR A 20 -0.40 2.97 7.73
N ARG A 21 -1.15 2.04 7.12
CA ARG A 21 -2.58 1.79 7.44
C ARG A 21 -2.76 1.14 8.80
N GLN A 22 -1.88 0.20 9.17
CA GLN A 22 -1.86 -0.36 10.52
C GLN A 22 -1.53 0.71 11.55
N VAL A 23 -0.55 1.58 11.26
CA VAL A 23 -0.18 2.71 12.14
C VAL A 23 -1.37 3.66 12.32
N ILE A 24 -2.02 4.06 11.22
CA ILE A 24 -3.24 4.88 11.26
C ILE A 24 -4.34 4.19 12.07
N GLY A 25 -4.55 2.89 11.88
CA GLY A 25 -5.51 2.09 12.66
C GLY A 25 -5.26 2.16 14.16
N VAL A 26 -4.01 1.99 14.60
CA VAL A 26 -3.60 2.10 16.01
C VAL A 26 -3.90 3.51 16.56
N PHE A 27 -3.56 4.56 15.82
CA PHE A 27 -3.83 5.94 16.23
C PHE A 27 -5.32 6.26 16.29
N ILE A 28 -6.12 5.81 15.32
CA ILE A 28 -7.57 6.02 15.32
C ILE A 28 -8.21 5.35 16.53
N PHE A 29 -7.87 4.09 16.80
CA PHE A 29 -8.43 3.35 17.93
C PHE A 29 -7.98 3.91 19.28
N GLY A 30 -6.71 4.31 19.39
CA GLY A 30 -6.19 5.01 20.58
C GLY A 30 -6.90 6.35 20.82
N ALA A 31 -7.07 7.16 19.76
CA ALA A 31 -7.78 8.43 19.82
C ALA A 31 -9.27 8.23 20.15
N ALA A 32 -9.93 7.24 19.54
CA ALA A 32 -11.32 6.90 19.84
C ALA A 32 -11.51 6.51 21.32
N SER A 33 -10.57 5.77 21.90
CA SER A 33 -10.59 5.43 23.32
C SER A 33 -10.42 6.66 24.21
N ALA A 34 -9.54 7.61 23.85
CA ALA A 34 -9.39 8.87 24.56
C ALA A 34 -10.66 9.75 24.46
N CYS A 35 -11.25 9.84 23.27
CA CYS A 35 -12.51 10.55 23.04
C CYS A 35 -13.67 9.93 23.83
N TYR A 36 -13.72 8.60 23.94
CA TYR A 36 -14.72 7.91 24.74
C TYR A 36 -14.65 8.30 26.23
N ASN A 37 -13.45 8.46 26.77
CA ASN A 37 -13.28 8.92 28.16
C ASN A 37 -13.71 10.38 28.31
N LEU A 38 -13.34 11.24 27.36
CA LEU A 38 -13.76 12.65 27.35
C LEU A 38 -15.29 12.77 27.33
N ALA A 39 -15.97 11.97 26.51
CA ALA A 39 -17.44 11.91 26.43
C ALA A 39 -18.08 11.50 27.76
N ARG A 40 -17.42 10.64 28.54
CA ARG A 40 -17.88 10.20 29.88
C ARG A 40 -17.46 11.13 31.01
N ARG A 41 -16.85 12.29 30.70
CA ARG A 41 -16.27 13.23 31.68
C ARG A 41 -15.21 12.58 32.57
N ILE A 42 -14.53 11.55 32.06
CA ILE A 42 -13.41 10.89 32.72
C ILE A 42 -12.12 11.50 32.16
N PRO A 43 -11.13 11.87 32.99
CA PRO A 43 -9.87 12.40 32.50
C PRO A 43 -9.20 11.39 31.56
N PRO A 44 -8.73 11.81 30.37
CA PRO A 44 -8.24 10.88 29.36
C PRO A 44 -7.01 10.07 29.81
N ARG A 45 -6.27 10.56 30.82
CA ARG A 45 -5.08 9.90 31.37
C ARG A 45 -5.39 8.75 32.35
N SER A 46 -6.62 8.61 32.86
CA SER A 46 -6.91 7.63 33.92
C SER A 46 -6.83 6.18 33.46
N THR A 47 -7.09 5.89 32.18
CA THR A 47 -7.15 4.51 31.66
C THR A 47 -6.08 4.25 30.59
N MET A 48 -4.81 4.50 30.90
CA MET A 48 -3.71 4.28 29.94
C MET A 48 -3.63 2.83 29.43
N ILE A 49 -3.74 1.84 30.32
CA ILE A 49 -3.68 0.42 29.94
C ILE A 49 -4.79 0.07 28.94
N ARG A 50 -6.01 0.58 29.18
CA ARG A 50 -7.14 0.41 28.27
C ARG A 50 -6.86 1.04 26.90
N HIS A 51 -6.25 2.22 26.86
CA HIS A 51 -5.89 2.87 25.59
C HIS A 51 -4.88 2.03 24.81
N PHE A 52 -3.87 1.45 25.47
CA PHE A 52 -2.92 0.56 24.81
C PHE A 52 -3.57 -0.71 24.29
N LEU A 53 -4.49 -1.31 25.04
CA LEU A 53 -5.25 -2.49 24.60
C LEU A 53 -6.16 -2.18 23.41
N VAL A 54 -6.87 -1.04 23.44
CA VAL A 54 -7.76 -0.65 22.33
C VAL A 54 -6.93 -0.25 21.10
N ALA A 55 -5.81 0.44 21.29
CA ALA A 55 -4.91 0.81 20.21
C ALA A 55 -4.29 -0.42 19.53
N SER A 56 -3.88 -1.44 20.29
CA SER A 56 -3.34 -2.68 19.69
C SER A 56 -4.38 -3.45 18.88
N LEU A 57 -5.66 -3.41 19.28
CA LEU A 57 -6.76 -3.96 18.47
C LEU A 57 -6.89 -3.27 17.11
N GLY A 58 -6.45 -2.01 16.98
CA GLY A 58 -6.43 -1.25 15.72
C GLY A 58 -5.51 -1.83 14.63
N LEU A 59 -4.60 -2.74 14.98
CA LEU A 59 -3.73 -3.44 14.01
C LEU A 59 -4.53 -4.37 13.09
N TYR A 60 -5.56 -5.04 13.62
CA TYR A 60 -6.37 -5.99 12.88
C TYR A 60 -7.12 -5.37 11.69
N PRO A 61 -7.94 -4.30 11.86
CA PRO A 61 -8.62 -3.66 10.75
C PRO A 61 -7.64 -3.05 9.74
N GLY A 62 -6.50 -2.52 10.20
CA GLY A 62 -5.44 -2.03 9.32
C GLY A 62 -4.90 -3.12 8.39
N LYS A 63 -4.59 -4.30 8.94
CA LYS A 63 -4.13 -5.47 8.16
C LYS A 63 -5.20 -5.91 7.14
N LYS A 64 -6.46 -5.99 7.55
CA LYS A 64 -7.55 -6.38 6.64
C LYS A 64 -7.76 -5.40 5.50
N ALA A 65 -7.65 -4.09 5.77
CA ALA A 65 -7.73 -3.07 4.73
C ALA A 65 -6.59 -3.21 3.71
N ASP A 66 -5.38 -3.52 4.16
CA ASP A 66 -4.25 -3.78 3.27
C ASP A 66 -4.47 -5.01 2.38
N GLU A 67 -4.89 -6.12 2.97
CA GLU A 67 -5.17 -7.37 2.24
C GLU A 67 -6.20 -7.15 1.12
N LEU A 68 -7.27 -6.39 1.39
CA LEU A 68 -8.31 -6.09 0.41
C LEU A 68 -7.79 -5.22 -0.74
N LEU A 69 -7.00 -4.20 -0.43
CA LEU A 69 -6.43 -3.30 -1.44
C LEU A 69 -5.37 -3.98 -2.28
N GLU A 70 -4.55 -4.84 -1.67
CA GLU A 70 -3.58 -5.65 -2.39
C GLU A 70 -4.27 -6.67 -3.29
N LYS A 71 -5.33 -7.34 -2.83
CA LYS A 71 -6.13 -8.24 -3.65
C LYS A 71 -6.70 -7.53 -4.88
N LYS A 72 -7.25 -6.32 -4.69
CA LYS A 72 -7.80 -5.52 -5.80
C LYS A 72 -6.72 -5.13 -6.81
N ARG A 73 -5.56 -4.68 -6.34
CA ARG A 73 -4.42 -4.34 -7.20
C ARG A 73 -3.92 -5.56 -7.98
N ASN A 74 -3.74 -6.69 -7.29
CA ASN A 74 -3.24 -7.92 -7.90
C ASN A 74 -4.22 -8.45 -8.96
N TYR A 75 -5.53 -8.38 -8.69
CA TYR A 75 -6.54 -8.75 -9.68
C TYR A 75 -6.46 -7.86 -10.93
N HIS A 76 -6.34 -6.55 -10.76
CA HIS A 76 -6.22 -5.63 -11.89
C HIS A 76 -4.98 -5.92 -12.76
N VAL A 77 -3.82 -6.16 -12.14
CA VAL A 77 -2.60 -6.52 -12.87
C VAL A 77 -2.77 -7.85 -13.59
N LEU A 78 -3.37 -8.85 -12.93
CA LEU A 78 -3.61 -10.17 -13.53
C LEU A 78 -4.52 -10.08 -14.76
N VAL A 79 -5.57 -9.27 -14.72
CA VAL A 79 -6.45 -9.04 -15.89
C VAL A 79 -5.69 -8.37 -17.03
N LEU A 80 -4.84 -7.38 -16.74
CA LEU A 80 -4.02 -6.72 -17.76
C LEU A 80 -3.00 -7.67 -18.39
N GLU A 81 -2.30 -8.46 -17.57
CA GLU A 81 -1.33 -9.44 -18.05
C GLU A 81 -2.00 -10.52 -18.92
N ASP A 82 -3.16 -11.03 -18.50
CA ASP A 82 -3.95 -11.98 -19.28
C ASP A 82 -4.43 -11.36 -20.61
N TYR A 83 -4.86 -10.10 -20.60
CA TYR A 83 -5.28 -9.39 -21.82
C TYR A 83 -4.13 -9.20 -22.82
N ILE A 84 -2.98 -8.71 -22.36
CA ILE A 84 -1.78 -8.53 -23.19
C ILE A 84 -1.32 -9.88 -23.75
N SER A 85 -1.37 -10.95 -22.95
CA SER A 85 -0.99 -12.30 -23.40
C SER A 85 -1.92 -12.86 -24.46
N ARG A 86 -3.20 -12.47 -24.48
CA ARG A 86 -4.20 -12.94 -25.45
C ARG A 86 -4.20 -12.13 -26.75
N HIS A 87 -3.78 -10.87 -26.69
CA HIS A 87 -3.80 -9.93 -27.80
C HIS A 87 -2.41 -9.34 -28.09
N PRO A 88 -1.39 -10.17 -28.40
CA PRO A 88 -0.04 -9.67 -28.68
C PRO A 88 0.02 -8.71 -29.90
N GLU A 89 -0.93 -8.82 -30.83
CA GLU A 89 -1.06 -7.95 -32.02
C GLU A 89 -1.30 -6.48 -31.67
N ASP A 90 -2.03 -6.22 -30.58
CA ASP A 90 -2.34 -4.86 -30.12
C ASP A 90 -1.16 -4.22 -29.36
N PHE A 91 -0.21 -5.05 -28.92
CA PHE A 91 0.96 -4.65 -28.12
C PHE A 91 2.28 -5.01 -28.83
N PRO A 92 2.57 -4.42 -30.01
CA PRO A 92 3.81 -4.70 -30.71
C PRO A 92 5.03 -4.25 -29.89
N LEU A 93 6.04 -5.11 -29.81
CA LEU A 93 7.30 -4.81 -29.13
C LEU A 93 8.07 -3.72 -29.90
N ALA A 94 8.02 -2.49 -29.41
CA ALA A 94 8.82 -1.40 -29.97
C ALA A 94 10.31 -1.64 -29.67
N THR A 95 11.16 -1.54 -30.69
CA THR A 95 12.61 -1.62 -30.52
C THR A 95 13.12 -0.35 -29.81
N PRO A 96 13.79 -0.45 -28.66
CA PRO A 96 14.29 0.72 -27.95
C PRO A 96 15.37 1.42 -28.78
N LYS A 97 15.16 2.71 -29.09
CA LYS A 97 16.12 3.55 -29.81
C LYS A 97 17.09 4.19 -28.82
N LYS A 98 18.38 4.27 -29.17
CA LYS A 98 19.37 4.95 -28.32
C LYS A 98 19.23 6.47 -28.49
N TYR A 99 19.55 7.23 -27.45
CA TYR A 99 19.51 8.71 -27.51
C TYR A 99 20.36 9.31 -28.63
N LYS A 100 21.49 8.67 -28.98
CA LYS A 100 22.32 9.09 -30.11
C LYS A 100 21.59 9.01 -31.47
N ASP A 101 20.55 8.18 -31.57
CA ASP A 101 19.77 7.96 -32.79
C ASP A 101 18.48 8.81 -32.80
N LEU A 102 18.28 9.65 -31.78
CA LEU A 102 17.12 10.53 -31.61
C LEU A 102 17.54 12.00 -31.77
N LEU A 103 16.97 12.70 -32.76
CA LEU A 103 17.08 14.16 -32.89
C LEU A 103 15.93 14.82 -32.13
N LEU A 104 16.16 15.12 -30.86
CA LEU A 104 15.20 15.86 -30.04
C LEU A 104 15.42 17.37 -30.21
N PRO A 105 14.35 18.19 -30.26
CA PRO A 105 14.49 19.63 -30.32
C PRO A 105 15.12 20.14 -29.03
N TRP A 106 16.28 20.80 -29.15
CA TRP A 106 16.91 21.48 -28.02
C TRP A 106 16.31 22.88 -27.87
N THR A 107 15.66 23.14 -26.74
CA THR A 107 15.14 24.46 -26.40
C THR A 107 15.97 25.05 -25.26
N PRO A 108 16.75 26.13 -25.49
CA PRO A 108 17.49 26.76 -24.41
C PRO A 108 16.55 27.44 -23.42
N VAL A 109 16.84 27.31 -22.14
CA VAL A 109 16.25 28.16 -21.10
C VAL A 109 17.03 29.48 -21.13
N ARG A 110 16.35 30.58 -21.41
CA ARG A 110 16.90 31.95 -21.39
C ARG A 110 16.51 32.65 -20.10
#